data_AF-A0A5L8ZAB2-F1
#
_entry.id   AF-A0A5L8ZAB2-F1
#
_cell.length_a   1.000
_cell.length_b   1.000
_cell.length_c   1.000
_cell.angle_alpha   90.00
_cell.angle_beta   90.00
_cell.angle_gamma   90.00
#
_symmetry.space_group_name_H-M   'P 1'
#
loop_
_entity.id
_entity.type
_entity.pdbx_description
1 polymer ?
#
loop_
_entity_poly.entity_id
_entity_poly.type
_entity_poly.pdbx_seq_one_letter_code
_entity_poly.pdbx_strand_id
1 'polypeptide(L)'
;KLKFELFDNFYEEFQKENLIFNHEHFAIFQNNTYEKIKILHPTRIRRPKSTNSTQALAKIIHSIAHIEFSAINLALDASYRFKNLPLKFYKDWLEVAKDEMKHFKLLNRALEELNFEYGSFEAHENLEDALKATKNSLKYRMGVVHRGLEAKGLDANPFVLKKIQNSNHSIKPFLEEILQIILEEEIIHVKKGDFWWNFAKDERDDYLSLCRQFKEFNLAGKKLNDEARLKAGFSKQELEELKDFYS
;
A
#
# COMPACT_ATOMS: atom_id res chain seq x y z
N LYS A 1 -4.15 -18.60 -5.96
CA LYS A 1 -3.71 -19.64 -5.00
C LYS A 1 -2.26 -20.04 -5.26
N LEU A 2 -1.93 -20.61 -6.42
CA LEU A 2 -0.56 -21.01 -6.78
C LEU A 2 0.54 -19.93 -6.55
N LYS A 3 0.30 -18.66 -6.94
CA LYS A 3 1.30 -17.59 -6.74
C LYS A 3 1.59 -17.25 -5.27
N PHE A 4 0.61 -17.32 -4.39
CA PHE A 4 0.80 -17.05 -2.96
C PHE A 4 1.60 -18.18 -2.30
N GLU A 5 1.31 -19.43 -2.66
CA GLU A 5 2.07 -20.61 -2.19
C GLU A 5 3.53 -20.58 -2.67
N LEU A 6 3.77 -20.17 -3.93
CA LEU A 6 5.13 -19.99 -4.44
C LEU A 6 5.91 -18.94 -3.65
N PHE A 7 5.27 -17.82 -3.30
CA PHE A 7 5.89 -16.82 -2.44
C PHE A 7 6.16 -17.36 -1.03
N ASP A 8 5.20 -18.05 -0.42
CA ASP A 8 5.35 -18.60 0.93
C ASP A 8 6.55 -19.56 1.00
N ASN A 9 6.68 -20.48 0.03
CA ASN A 9 7.84 -21.38 -0.08
C ASN A 9 9.15 -20.61 -0.29
N PHE A 10 9.16 -19.63 -1.19
CA PHE A 10 10.33 -18.77 -1.43
C PHE A 10 10.75 -18.02 -0.16
N TYR A 11 9.79 -17.42 0.54
CA TYR A 11 10.02 -16.62 1.73
C TYR A 11 10.57 -17.48 2.87
N GLU A 12 10.08 -18.71 3.04
CA GLU A 12 10.64 -19.66 4.01
C GLU A 12 12.10 -20.01 3.71
N GLU A 13 12.46 -20.28 2.46
CA GLU A 13 13.85 -20.55 2.07
C GLU A 13 14.74 -19.30 2.19
N PHE A 14 14.19 -18.12 1.91
CA PHE A 14 14.87 -16.85 2.13
C PHE A 14 15.19 -16.62 3.61
N GLN A 15 14.26 -16.89 4.52
CA GLN A 15 14.47 -16.75 5.97
C GLN A 15 15.52 -17.73 6.51
N LYS A 16 15.66 -18.91 5.89
CA LYS A 16 16.71 -19.89 6.22
C LYS A 16 18.08 -19.52 5.63
N GLU A 17 18.17 -18.43 4.86
CA GLU A 17 19.38 -18.01 4.15
C GLU A 17 19.88 -19.06 3.14
N ASN A 18 18.96 -19.88 2.61
CA ASN A 18 19.25 -20.95 1.65
C ASN A 18 19.31 -20.46 0.19
N LEU A 19 19.22 -19.14 -0.04
CA LEU A 19 19.11 -18.54 -1.36
C LEU A 19 20.38 -17.77 -1.73
N ILE A 20 20.80 -17.90 -2.98
CA ILE A 20 21.91 -17.13 -3.54
C ILE A 20 21.35 -15.86 -4.19
N PHE A 21 21.83 -14.70 -3.74
CA PHE A 21 21.47 -13.42 -4.33
C PHE A 21 22.20 -13.21 -5.66
N ASN A 22 21.43 -13.13 -6.75
CA ASN A 22 21.94 -12.76 -8.05
C ASN A 22 21.64 -11.27 -8.35
N HIS A 23 22.65 -10.40 -8.21
CA HIS A 23 22.52 -8.98 -8.57
C HIS A 23 22.83 -8.67 -10.04
N GLU A 24 23.19 -9.66 -10.85
CA GLU A 24 23.43 -9.51 -12.29
C GLU A 24 22.13 -9.57 -13.11
N HIS A 25 21.00 -9.89 -12.48
CA HIS A 25 19.72 -9.96 -13.19
C HIS A 25 19.28 -8.58 -13.73
N PHE A 26 18.51 -8.59 -14.81
CA PHE A 26 17.85 -7.40 -15.34
C PHE A 26 16.41 -7.35 -14.84
N ALA A 27 16.05 -6.28 -14.14
CA ALA A 27 14.72 -6.11 -13.59
C ALA A 27 13.69 -5.87 -14.71
N ILE A 28 12.87 -6.88 -15.00
CA ILE A 28 11.81 -6.77 -15.99
C ILE A 28 10.65 -5.96 -15.38
N PHE A 29 10.10 -5.04 -16.15
CA PHE A 29 8.85 -4.37 -15.80
C PHE A 29 7.72 -5.05 -16.55
N GLN A 30 6.82 -5.73 -15.84
CA GLN A 30 5.60 -6.30 -16.41
C GLN A 30 4.41 -5.52 -15.90
N ASN A 31 3.50 -5.14 -16.79
CA ASN A 31 2.24 -4.55 -16.37
C ASN A 31 1.43 -5.60 -15.59
N ASN A 32 0.91 -5.20 -14.44
CA ASN A 32 -0.04 -6.02 -13.71
C ASN A 32 -1.33 -6.17 -14.53
N THR A 33 -1.62 -7.38 -15.01
CA THR A 33 -2.90 -7.69 -15.66
C THR A 33 -3.92 -8.18 -14.64
N TYR A 34 -4.98 -7.40 -14.46
CA TYR A 34 -6.13 -7.77 -13.64
C TYR A 34 -7.25 -8.31 -14.54
N GLU A 35 -7.20 -9.59 -14.94
CA GLU A 35 -8.10 -10.16 -15.97
C GLU A 35 -9.60 -9.93 -15.72
N LYS A 36 -10.02 -9.78 -14.46
CA LYS A 36 -11.42 -9.57 -14.07
C LYS A 36 -11.76 -8.12 -13.68
N ILE A 37 -10.79 -7.21 -13.57
CA ILE A 37 -11.03 -5.86 -13.04
C ILE A 37 -11.03 -4.85 -14.17
N LYS A 38 -12.10 -4.08 -14.25
CA LYS A 38 -12.14 -2.89 -15.10
C LYS A 38 -11.44 -1.73 -14.40
N ILE A 39 -10.36 -1.27 -15.00
CA ILE A 39 -9.56 -0.15 -14.50
C ILE A 39 -10.13 1.18 -14.98
N LEU A 40 -10.30 2.11 -14.05
CA LEU A 40 -10.76 3.47 -14.29
C LEU A 40 -9.75 4.47 -13.73
N HIS A 41 -9.73 5.67 -14.32
CA HIS A 41 -9.04 6.80 -13.73
C HIS A 41 -9.60 7.09 -12.32
N PRO A 42 -8.77 7.42 -11.31
CA PRO A 42 -9.22 7.63 -9.92
C PRO A 42 -10.42 8.58 -9.78
N THR A 43 -10.49 9.64 -10.60
CA THR A 43 -11.61 10.62 -10.57
C THR A 43 -12.94 10.06 -11.07
N ARG A 44 -12.94 8.92 -11.77
CA ARG A 44 -14.15 8.26 -12.29
C ARG A 44 -14.73 7.23 -11.34
N ILE A 45 -14.01 6.87 -10.26
CA ILE A 45 -14.50 5.89 -9.28
C ILE A 45 -15.52 6.54 -8.35
N ARG A 46 -16.75 6.04 -8.42
CA ARG A 46 -17.85 6.50 -7.57
C ARG A 46 -17.79 5.84 -6.21
N ARG A 47 -17.35 6.60 -5.20
CA ARG A 47 -17.31 6.13 -3.81
C ARG A 47 -18.72 5.99 -3.24
N PRO A 48 -19.06 4.86 -2.58
CA PRO A 48 -20.34 4.70 -1.91
C PRO A 48 -20.55 5.77 -0.83
N LYS A 49 -21.75 6.35 -0.80
CA LYS A 49 -22.17 7.36 0.18
C LYS A 49 -22.62 6.74 1.52
N SER A 50 -23.10 5.49 1.49
CA SER A 50 -23.53 4.72 2.66
C SER A 50 -22.90 3.32 2.66
N THR A 51 -22.95 2.66 3.81
CA THR A 51 -22.46 1.28 4.03
C THR A 51 -23.60 0.29 4.29
N ASN A 52 -24.87 0.74 4.27
CA ASN A 52 -26.00 -0.06 4.74
C ASN A 52 -26.43 -1.17 3.77
N SER A 53 -26.14 -1.06 2.47
CA SER A 53 -26.36 -2.16 1.53
C SER A 53 -25.11 -3.03 1.43
N THR A 54 -25.27 -4.35 1.39
CA THR A 54 -24.18 -5.33 1.20
C THR A 54 -23.29 -4.97 0.01
N GLN A 55 -23.87 -4.57 -1.14
CA GLN A 55 -23.09 -4.16 -2.31
C GLN A 55 -22.22 -2.91 -2.07
N ALA A 56 -22.74 -1.91 -1.35
CA ALA A 56 -21.98 -0.70 -1.05
C ALA A 56 -20.83 -0.98 -0.08
N LEU A 57 -21.06 -1.84 0.91
CA LEU A 57 -20.04 -2.32 1.82
C LEU A 57 -18.96 -3.11 1.06
N ALA A 58 -19.38 -4.06 0.21
CA ALA A 58 -18.47 -4.87 -0.61
C ALA A 58 -17.61 -4.01 -1.55
N LYS A 59 -18.16 -2.93 -2.14
CA LYS A 59 -17.37 -1.97 -2.93
C LYS A 59 -16.25 -1.30 -2.14
N ILE A 60 -16.50 -0.96 -0.87
CA ILE A 60 -15.48 -0.36 -0.01
C ILE A 60 -14.39 -1.39 0.29
N ILE A 61 -14.78 -2.60 0.72
CA ILE A 61 -13.83 -3.67 1.03
C ILE A 61 -13.01 -4.08 -0.20
N HIS A 62 -13.63 -4.18 -1.37
CA HIS A 62 -12.94 -4.46 -2.63
C HIS A 62 -11.91 -3.39 -2.99
N SER A 63 -12.23 -2.12 -2.78
CA SER A 63 -11.29 -1.03 -3.04
C SER A 63 -10.04 -1.14 -2.16
N ILE A 64 -10.20 -1.56 -0.91
CA ILE A 64 -9.07 -1.76 0.01
C ILE A 64 -8.29 -3.02 -0.41
N ALA A 65 -8.99 -4.12 -0.71
CA ALA A 65 -8.35 -5.35 -1.20
C ALA A 65 -7.51 -5.11 -2.45
N HIS A 66 -7.96 -4.23 -3.36
CA HIS A 66 -7.17 -3.86 -4.55
C HIS A 66 -5.91 -3.06 -4.22
N ILE A 67 -5.97 -2.20 -3.19
CA ILE A 67 -4.81 -1.47 -2.69
C ILE A 67 -3.80 -2.46 -2.12
N GLU A 68 -4.22 -3.35 -1.20
CA GLU A 68 -3.31 -4.34 -0.59
C GLU A 68 -2.73 -5.29 -1.64
N PHE A 69 -3.54 -5.74 -2.60
CA PHE A 69 -3.05 -6.55 -3.71
C PHE A 69 -1.97 -5.83 -4.52
N SER A 70 -2.16 -4.53 -4.76
CA SER A 70 -1.17 -3.72 -5.46
C SER A 70 0.08 -3.56 -4.62
N ALA A 71 -0.04 -3.36 -3.31
CA ALA A 71 1.07 -3.25 -2.35
C ALA A 71 1.94 -4.51 -2.30
N ILE A 72 1.37 -5.72 -2.45
CA ILE A 72 2.16 -6.95 -2.67
C ILE A 72 3.11 -6.79 -3.85
N ASN A 73 2.60 -6.34 -5.00
CA ASN A 73 3.42 -6.18 -6.21
C ASN A 73 4.44 -5.06 -6.04
N LEU A 74 4.09 -3.97 -5.36
CA LEU A 74 5.01 -2.86 -5.07
C LEU A 74 6.21 -3.34 -4.25
N ALA A 75 5.95 -4.07 -3.17
CA ALA A 75 6.98 -4.58 -2.27
C ALA A 75 7.86 -5.64 -2.94
N LEU A 76 7.26 -6.56 -3.69
CA LEU A 76 8.00 -7.52 -4.52
C LEU A 76 8.85 -6.81 -5.58
N ASP A 77 8.31 -5.82 -6.28
CA ASP A 77 9.04 -5.04 -7.27
C ASP A 77 10.20 -4.28 -6.64
N ALA A 78 10.02 -3.67 -5.45
CA ALA A 78 11.11 -3.01 -4.75
C ALA A 78 12.23 -4.00 -4.42
N SER A 79 11.89 -5.17 -3.86
CA SER A 79 12.86 -6.20 -3.48
C SER A 79 13.62 -6.80 -4.67
N TYR A 80 12.96 -6.91 -5.83
CA TYR A 80 13.56 -7.45 -7.05
C TYR A 80 14.37 -6.38 -7.80
N ARG A 81 13.78 -5.20 -8.00
CA ARG A 81 14.27 -4.19 -8.95
C ARG A 81 15.53 -3.48 -8.50
N PHE A 82 15.63 -3.15 -7.22
CA PHE A 82 16.78 -2.41 -6.69
C PHE A 82 17.81 -3.40 -6.16
N LYS A 83 19.03 -3.31 -6.69
CA LYS A 83 20.09 -4.30 -6.52
C LYS A 83 21.25 -3.70 -5.72
N ASN A 84 22.13 -4.55 -5.21
CA ASN A 84 23.34 -4.16 -4.46
C ASN A 84 23.04 -3.35 -3.18
N LEU A 85 21.84 -3.53 -2.61
CA LEU A 85 21.46 -2.96 -1.32
C LEU A 85 21.76 -3.92 -0.16
N PRO A 86 21.83 -3.43 1.09
CA PRO A 86 22.02 -4.29 2.26
C PRO A 86 20.94 -5.37 2.37
N LEU A 87 21.27 -6.55 2.92
CA LEU A 87 20.31 -7.66 3.10
C LEU A 87 19.00 -7.22 3.79
N LYS A 88 19.11 -6.28 4.73
CA LYS A 88 17.96 -5.68 5.43
C LYS A 88 16.91 -5.11 4.47
N PHE A 89 17.31 -4.51 3.35
CA PHE A 89 16.37 -3.95 2.36
C PHE A 89 15.44 -5.03 1.82
N TYR A 90 16.01 -6.17 1.43
CA TYR A 90 15.22 -7.28 0.91
C TYR A 90 14.38 -7.93 2.02
N LYS A 91 14.93 -8.07 3.24
CA LYS A 91 14.16 -8.57 4.40
C LYS A 91 12.93 -7.68 4.65
N ASP A 92 13.11 -6.37 4.71
CA ASP A 92 12.03 -5.41 4.97
C ASP A 92 10.91 -5.50 3.93
N TRP A 93 11.24 -5.51 2.63
CA TRP A 93 10.23 -5.51 1.56
C TRP A 93 9.58 -6.88 1.34
N LEU A 94 10.30 -7.97 1.58
CA LEU A 94 9.69 -9.30 1.55
C LEU A 94 8.75 -9.53 2.75
N GLU A 95 9.08 -8.95 3.91
CA GLU A 95 8.17 -8.93 5.06
C GLU A 95 6.90 -8.11 4.75
N VAL A 96 7.04 -6.91 4.19
CA VAL A 96 5.88 -6.10 3.74
C VAL A 96 5.04 -6.90 2.75
N ALA A 97 5.65 -7.52 1.74
CA ALA A 97 4.90 -8.35 0.79
C ALA A 97 4.11 -9.47 1.48
N LYS A 98 4.68 -10.12 2.51
CA LYS A 98 4.01 -11.16 3.30
C LYS A 98 2.81 -10.60 4.07
N ASP A 99 2.96 -9.43 4.68
CA ASP A 99 1.88 -8.77 5.42
C ASP A 99 0.76 -8.31 4.49
N GLU A 100 1.08 -7.75 3.32
CA GLU A 100 0.06 -7.38 2.34
C GLU A 100 -0.68 -8.59 1.76
N MET A 101 0.00 -9.73 1.61
CA MET A 101 -0.67 -10.98 1.26
C MET A 101 -1.67 -11.42 2.34
N LYS A 102 -1.36 -11.21 3.62
CA LYS A 102 -2.27 -11.50 4.74
C LYS A 102 -3.44 -10.53 4.74
N HIS A 103 -3.20 -9.22 4.59
CA HIS A 103 -4.25 -8.20 4.47
C HIS A 103 -5.22 -8.52 3.34
N PHE A 104 -4.69 -8.79 2.15
CA PHE A 104 -5.48 -9.18 0.99
C PHE A 104 -6.34 -10.42 1.25
N LYS A 105 -5.78 -11.47 1.86
CA LYS A 105 -6.51 -12.71 2.18
C LYS A 105 -7.67 -12.44 3.16
N LEU A 106 -7.45 -11.61 4.18
CA LEU A 106 -8.49 -11.22 5.13
C LEU A 106 -9.63 -10.44 4.46
N LEU A 107 -9.29 -9.45 3.63
CA LEU A 107 -10.27 -8.65 2.90
C LEU A 107 -11.02 -9.48 1.86
N ASN A 108 -10.35 -10.42 1.19
CA ASN A 108 -11.01 -11.32 0.24
C ASN A 108 -11.99 -12.26 0.95
N ARG A 109 -11.63 -12.79 2.13
CA ARG A 109 -12.58 -13.54 2.96
C ARG A 109 -13.79 -12.68 3.35
N ALA A 110 -13.57 -11.41 3.70
CA ALA A 110 -14.67 -10.50 4.00
C ALA A 110 -15.57 -10.21 2.78
N LEU A 111 -15.02 -10.20 1.55
CA LEU A 111 -15.82 -10.13 0.33
C LEU A 111 -16.68 -11.38 0.14
N GLU A 112 -16.12 -12.57 0.38
CA GLU A 112 -16.83 -13.85 0.27
C GLU A 112 -18.04 -13.91 1.21
N GLU A 113 -17.89 -13.46 2.46
CA GLU A 113 -19.00 -13.32 3.44
C GLU A 113 -20.09 -12.32 2.98
N LEU A 114 -19.74 -11.37 2.11
CA LEU A 114 -20.67 -10.44 1.49
C LEU A 114 -21.27 -10.98 0.17
N ASN A 115 -20.93 -12.21 -0.24
CA ASN A 115 -21.26 -12.84 -1.52
C ASN A 115 -20.67 -12.11 -2.74
N PHE A 116 -19.45 -11.56 -2.60
CA PHE A 116 -18.68 -10.98 -3.69
C PHE A 116 -17.28 -11.61 -3.75
N GLU A 117 -16.60 -11.43 -4.88
CA GLU A 117 -15.20 -11.81 -5.05
C GLU A 117 -14.32 -10.61 -5.40
N TYR A 118 -13.03 -10.67 -5.12
CA TYR A 118 -12.06 -9.75 -5.72
C TYR A 118 -12.14 -9.83 -7.24
N GLY A 119 -12.35 -8.70 -7.92
CA GLY A 119 -12.74 -8.66 -9.33
C GLY A 119 -14.18 -8.18 -9.56
N SER A 120 -15.04 -8.20 -8.55
CA SER A 120 -16.47 -7.86 -8.71
C SER A 120 -16.74 -6.38 -9.01
N PHE A 121 -15.77 -5.49 -8.77
CA PHE A 121 -15.93 -4.05 -8.90
C PHE A 121 -14.77 -3.39 -9.64
N GLU A 122 -15.01 -2.18 -10.16
CA GLU A 122 -14.01 -1.34 -10.82
C GLU A 122 -12.93 -0.88 -9.83
N ALA A 123 -11.70 -0.67 -10.32
CA ALA A 123 -10.56 -0.20 -9.52
C ALA A 123 -9.70 0.83 -10.28
N HIS A 124 -8.68 1.40 -9.63
CA HIS A 124 -7.75 2.36 -10.23
C HIS A 124 -6.29 1.92 -10.07
N GLU A 125 -5.43 2.39 -10.96
CA GLU A 125 -4.00 2.02 -11.01
C GLU A 125 -3.05 3.09 -10.45
N ASN A 126 -3.50 3.97 -9.54
CA ASN A 126 -2.65 5.07 -9.03
C ASN A 126 -1.30 4.60 -8.44
N LEU A 127 -1.28 3.45 -7.78
CA LEU A 127 -0.06 2.85 -7.25
C LEU A 127 0.86 2.32 -8.36
N GLU A 128 0.28 1.67 -9.37
CA GLU A 128 1.00 1.14 -10.54
C GLU A 128 1.62 2.28 -11.37
N ASP A 129 0.88 3.38 -11.57
CA ASP A 129 1.36 4.57 -12.28
C ASP A 129 2.55 5.21 -11.54
N ALA A 130 2.48 5.29 -10.22
CA ALA A 130 3.59 5.79 -9.40
C ALA A 130 4.80 4.84 -9.44
N LEU A 131 4.55 3.52 -9.42
CA LEU A 131 5.59 2.50 -9.56
C LEU A 131 6.31 2.62 -10.92
N LYS A 132 5.58 2.88 -12.01
CA LYS A 132 6.14 3.18 -13.34
C LYS A 132 6.97 4.46 -13.35
N ALA A 133 6.45 5.54 -12.77
CA ALA A 133 7.13 6.83 -12.71
C ALA A 133 8.44 6.79 -11.90
N THR A 134 8.51 5.90 -10.90
CA THR A 134 9.65 5.82 -9.97
C THR A 134 10.59 4.64 -10.23
N LYS A 135 10.33 3.82 -11.26
CA LYS A 135 11.05 2.55 -11.52
C LYS A 135 12.57 2.65 -11.61
N ASN A 136 13.12 3.82 -11.95
CA ASN A 136 14.56 4.00 -12.18
C ASN A 136 15.28 4.68 -11.01
N SER A 137 14.60 5.00 -9.90
CA SER A 137 15.20 5.74 -8.79
C SER A 137 14.73 5.17 -7.46
N LEU A 138 15.67 4.61 -6.69
CA LEU A 138 15.40 4.11 -5.35
C LEU A 138 14.83 5.22 -4.47
N LYS A 139 15.46 6.39 -4.50
CA LYS A 139 15.00 7.60 -3.79
C LYS A 139 13.54 7.91 -4.07
N TYR A 140 13.16 7.96 -5.34
CA TYR A 140 11.78 8.28 -5.71
C TYR A 140 10.83 7.13 -5.40
N ARG A 141 11.25 5.87 -5.55
CA ARG A 141 10.39 4.73 -5.14
C ARG A 141 10.08 4.79 -3.65
N MET A 142 11.10 4.92 -2.81
CA MET A 142 10.94 4.91 -1.37
C MET A 142 10.13 6.12 -0.90
N GLY A 143 10.42 7.31 -1.42
CA GLY A 143 9.74 8.53 -1.00
C GLY A 143 8.30 8.66 -1.51
N VAL A 144 8.06 8.38 -2.79
CA VAL A 144 6.74 8.59 -3.42
C VAL A 144 5.79 7.45 -3.09
N VAL A 145 6.25 6.21 -3.23
CA VAL A 145 5.39 5.03 -3.08
C VAL A 145 5.33 4.63 -1.60
N HIS A 146 6.43 4.11 -1.05
CA HIS A 146 6.39 3.47 0.26
C HIS A 146 6.28 4.42 1.45
N ARG A 147 6.83 5.64 1.36
CA ARG A 147 6.64 6.67 2.39
C ARG A 147 5.37 7.49 2.14
N GLY A 148 5.06 7.79 0.88
CA GLY A 148 4.01 8.74 0.52
C GLY A 148 2.64 8.12 0.27
N LEU A 149 2.52 7.31 -0.77
CA LEU A 149 1.24 6.72 -1.16
C LEU A 149 0.71 5.72 -0.13
N GLU A 150 1.57 4.89 0.45
CA GLU A 150 1.21 3.97 1.55
C GLU A 150 0.73 4.76 2.78
N ALA A 151 1.37 5.89 3.12
CA ALA A 151 0.90 6.75 4.22
C ALA A 151 -0.51 7.35 4.02
N LYS A 152 -1.07 7.31 2.80
CA LYS A 152 -2.48 7.66 2.58
C LYS A 152 -3.44 6.60 3.13
N GLY A 153 -2.99 5.35 3.26
CA GLY A 153 -3.69 4.29 3.98
C GLY A 153 -3.92 4.69 5.44
N LEU A 154 -2.89 5.22 6.10
CA LEU A 154 -2.98 5.74 7.48
C LEU A 154 -4.02 6.85 7.62
N ASP A 155 -4.09 7.76 6.64
CA ASP A 155 -5.04 8.88 6.62
C ASP A 155 -6.48 8.40 6.32
N ALA A 156 -6.63 7.40 5.45
CA ALA A 156 -7.92 6.89 5.01
C ALA A 156 -8.56 5.96 6.05
N ASN A 157 -7.76 5.20 6.79
CA ASN A 157 -8.23 4.15 7.71
C ASN A 157 -9.27 4.67 8.73
N PRO A 158 -9.05 5.77 9.47
CA PRO A 158 -10.03 6.27 10.43
C PRO A 158 -11.39 6.62 9.80
N PHE A 159 -11.37 7.14 8.57
CA PHE A 159 -12.59 7.47 7.83
C PHE A 159 -13.35 6.21 7.37
N VAL A 160 -12.62 5.21 6.89
CA VAL A 160 -13.21 3.92 6.51
C VAL A 160 -13.79 3.23 7.73
N LEU A 161 -13.03 3.13 8.83
CA LEU A 161 -13.47 2.53 10.08
C LEU A 161 -14.75 3.19 10.59
N LYS A 162 -14.82 4.53 10.60
CA LYS A 162 -16.05 5.25 10.98
C LYS A 162 -17.25 4.90 10.08
N LYS A 163 -17.04 4.68 8.78
CA LYS A 163 -18.11 4.22 7.88
C LYS A 163 -18.56 2.80 8.19
N ILE A 164 -17.63 1.91 8.53
CA ILE A 164 -17.91 0.54 8.93
C ILE A 164 -18.69 0.52 10.24
N GLN A 165 -18.28 1.31 11.24
CA GLN A 165 -18.97 1.43 12.54
C GLN A 165 -20.44 1.84 12.42
N ASN A 166 -20.76 2.66 11.42
CA ASN A 166 -22.12 3.11 11.09
C ASN A 166 -22.94 2.08 10.28
N SER A 167 -22.33 0.97 9.85
CA SER A 167 -23.03 -0.11 9.16
C SER A 167 -23.81 -0.97 10.15
N ASN A 168 -24.98 -1.44 9.73
CA ASN A 168 -25.78 -2.42 10.47
C ASN A 168 -25.49 -3.87 10.04
N HIS A 169 -24.50 -4.09 9.17
CA HIS A 169 -24.17 -5.43 8.65
C HIS A 169 -23.54 -6.31 9.73
N SER A 170 -23.90 -7.60 9.77
CA SER A 170 -23.45 -8.56 10.80
C SER A 170 -21.93 -8.77 10.83
N ILE A 171 -21.27 -8.69 9.67
CA ILE A 171 -19.81 -8.81 9.51
C ILE A 171 -19.01 -7.62 10.08
N LYS A 172 -19.68 -6.57 10.56
CA LYS A 172 -19.02 -5.33 11.03
C LYS A 172 -17.85 -5.58 12.00
N PRO A 173 -17.96 -6.41 13.06
CA PRO A 173 -16.85 -6.63 13.99
C PRO A 173 -15.61 -7.22 13.30
N PHE A 174 -15.80 -8.14 12.36
CA PHE A 174 -14.71 -8.72 11.58
C PHE A 174 -14.02 -7.67 10.69
N LEU A 175 -14.78 -6.75 10.10
CA LEU A 175 -14.20 -5.65 9.32
C LEU A 175 -13.42 -4.66 10.19
N GLU A 176 -13.90 -4.36 11.39
CA GLU A 176 -13.20 -3.51 12.35
C GLU A 176 -11.86 -4.14 12.78
N GLU A 177 -11.85 -5.45 13.04
CA GLU A 177 -10.63 -6.21 13.34
C GLU A 177 -9.62 -6.16 12.18
N ILE A 178 -10.06 -6.42 10.94
CA ILE A 178 -9.18 -6.37 9.77
C ILE A 178 -8.56 -4.98 9.60
N LEU A 179 -9.36 -3.92 9.73
CA LEU A 179 -8.87 -2.54 9.57
C LEU A 179 -7.89 -2.15 10.68
N GLN A 180 -8.06 -2.69 11.89
CA GLN A 180 -7.12 -2.49 12.98
C GLN A 180 -5.78 -3.17 12.71
N ILE A 181 -5.80 -4.44 12.28
CA ILE A 181 -4.58 -5.18 11.88
C ILE A 181 -3.83 -4.41 10.79
N ILE A 182 -4.53 -4.02 9.73
CA ILE A 182 -3.93 -3.26 8.62
C ILE A 182 -3.31 -1.96 9.12
N LEU A 183 -4.00 -1.19 9.97
CA LEU A 183 -3.47 0.08 10.47
C LEU A 183 -2.18 -0.09 11.28
N GLU A 184 -2.12 -1.11 12.14
CA GLU A 184 -0.96 -1.36 12.99
C GLU A 184 0.27 -1.74 12.17
N GLU A 185 0.09 -2.58 11.16
CA GLU A 185 1.17 -3.04 10.29
C GLU A 185 1.58 -1.96 9.28
N GLU A 186 0.64 -1.18 8.77
CA GLU A 186 0.90 -0.11 7.82
C GLU A 186 1.75 1.02 8.41
N ILE A 187 1.64 1.28 9.72
CA ILE A 187 2.56 2.20 10.41
C ILE A 187 4.01 1.71 10.29
N ILE A 188 4.23 0.40 10.39
CA ILE A 188 5.56 -0.23 10.26
C ILE A 188 6.03 -0.19 8.80
N HIS A 189 5.13 -0.43 7.85
CA HIS A 189 5.42 -0.37 6.41
C HIS A 189 5.89 1.02 5.99
N VAL A 190 5.12 2.05 6.36
CA VAL A 190 5.45 3.44 6.08
C VAL A 190 6.76 3.84 6.77
N LYS A 191 7.03 3.33 7.98
CA LYS A 191 8.31 3.53 8.66
C LYS A 191 9.50 2.90 7.94
N LYS A 192 9.33 1.73 7.33
CA LYS A 192 10.34 1.14 6.44
C LYS A 192 10.55 2.02 5.21
N GLY A 193 9.46 2.56 4.63
CA GLY A 193 9.51 3.54 3.55
C GLY A 193 10.28 4.80 3.92
N ASP A 194 10.01 5.37 5.08
CA ASP A 194 10.72 6.54 5.62
C ASP A 194 12.22 6.25 5.81
N PHE A 195 12.56 5.11 6.44
CA PHE A 195 13.94 4.70 6.64
C PHE A 195 14.70 4.59 5.31
N TRP A 196 14.15 3.87 4.33
CA TRP A 196 14.82 3.67 3.04
C TRP A 196 14.81 4.90 2.15
N TRP A 197 13.84 5.81 2.32
CA TRP A 197 13.89 7.11 1.69
C TRP A 197 15.04 7.94 2.25
N ASN A 198 15.20 8.00 3.58
CA ASN A 198 16.33 8.68 4.22
C ASN A 198 17.68 8.06 3.84
N PHE A 199 17.75 6.74 3.65
CA PHE A 199 18.94 6.06 3.16
C PHE A 199 19.31 6.48 1.72
N ALA A 200 18.31 6.65 0.85
CA ALA A 200 18.52 6.88 -0.58
C ALA A 200 18.53 8.36 -1.00
N LYS A 201 18.05 9.27 -0.14
CA LYS A 201 17.93 10.70 -0.45
C LYS A 201 19.27 11.43 -0.32
N ASP A 202 19.40 12.53 -1.07
CA ASP A 202 20.50 13.47 -0.90
C ASP A 202 20.26 14.35 0.33
N GLU A 203 21.32 14.94 0.90
CA GLU A 203 21.21 15.78 2.11
C GLU A 203 20.24 16.95 1.95
N ARG A 204 20.18 17.53 0.74
CA ARG A 204 19.34 18.68 0.40
C ARG A 204 17.90 18.31 0.05
N ASP A 205 17.59 17.02 -0.07
CA ASP A 205 16.23 16.59 -0.37
C ASP A 205 15.35 16.71 0.88
N ASP A 206 14.25 17.45 0.72
CA ASP A 206 13.14 17.51 1.66
C ASP A 206 11.88 16.85 1.07
N TYR A 207 10.97 16.44 1.95
CA TYR A 207 9.80 15.68 1.53
C TYR A 207 8.78 16.54 0.78
N LEU A 208 8.71 17.83 1.09
CA LEU A 208 7.76 18.74 0.46
C LEU A 208 8.14 18.99 -1.00
N SER A 209 9.43 19.11 -1.30
CA SER A 209 9.97 19.17 -2.66
C SER A 209 9.62 17.90 -3.45
N LEU A 210 9.70 16.72 -2.82
CA LEU A 210 9.24 15.48 -3.45
C LEU A 210 7.72 15.51 -3.72
N CYS A 211 6.91 15.97 -2.77
CA CYS A 211 5.47 16.14 -2.96
C CYS A 211 5.13 17.10 -4.11
N ARG A 212 5.88 18.19 -4.26
CA ARG A 212 5.72 19.15 -5.38
C ARG A 212 6.08 18.52 -6.72
N GLN A 213 7.17 17.76 -6.77
CA GLN A 213 7.64 17.11 -7.99
C GLN A 213 6.64 16.05 -8.50
N PHE A 214 6.01 15.32 -7.58
CA PHE A 214 5.10 14.20 -7.86
C PHE A 214 3.64 14.51 -7.47
N LYS A 215 3.23 15.78 -7.63
CA LYS A 215 1.92 16.30 -7.18
C LYS A 215 0.71 15.56 -7.76
N GLU A 216 0.86 14.97 -8.95
CA GLU A 216 -0.18 14.19 -9.62
C GLU A 216 -0.65 12.98 -8.79
N PHE A 217 0.22 12.40 -7.97
CA PHE A 217 -0.09 11.22 -7.15
C PHE A 217 -0.78 11.57 -5.81
N ASN A 218 -0.75 12.84 -5.40
CA ASN A 218 -1.28 13.36 -4.13
C ASN A 218 -0.84 12.52 -2.93
N LEU A 219 0.35 12.76 -2.37
CA LEU A 219 0.99 11.90 -1.34
C LEU A 219 0.42 12.05 0.08
N ALA A 220 -0.71 12.74 0.21
CA ALA A 220 -1.40 12.92 1.48
C ALA A 220 -2.91 12.86 1.31
N GLY A 221 -3.60 12.38 2.36
CA GLY A 221 -5.05 12.46 2.46
C GLY A 221 -5.51 13.89 2.74
N LYS A 222 -6.80 14.15 2.51
CA LYS A 222 -7.43 15.45 2.85
C LYS A 222 -7.37 15.80 4.33
N LYS A 223 -7.29 14.77 5.18
CA LYS A 223 -7.14 14.88 6.62
C LYS A 223 -6.05 13.89 7.00
N LEU A 224 -4.97 14.39 7.58
CA LEU A 224 -3.87 13.54 8.00
C LEU A 224 -4.23 12.79 9.28
N ASN A 225 -3.73 11.56 9.38
CA ASN A 225 -3.66 10.85 10.65
C ASN A 225 -2.31 11.16 11.31
N ASP A 226 -2.25 12.31 11.99
CA ASP A 226 -1.00 12.82 12.60
C ASP A 226 -0.35 11.79 13.53
N GLU A 227 -1.14 11.11 14.36
CA GLU A 227 -0.61 10.13 15.31
C GLU A 227 0.08 8.97 14.58
N ALA A 228 -0.58 8.39 13.58
CA ALA A 228 -0.03 7.28 12.81
C ALA A 228 1.20 7.72 12.00
N ARG A 229 1.15 8.89 11.36
CA ARG A 229 2.29 9.42 10.60
C ARG A 229 3.50 9.74 11.49
N LEU A 230 3.28 10.31 12.68
CA LEU A 230 4.35 10.51 13.67
C LEU A 230 5.01 9.18 14.07
N LYS A 231 4.19 8.15 14.36
CA LYS A 231 4.69 6.80 14.66
C LYS A 231 5.45 6.19 13.49
N ALA A 232 5.07 6.53 12.26
CA ALA A 232 5.69 6.07 11.03
C ALA A 232 6.96 6.86 10.63
N GLY A 233 7.39 7.86 11.40
CA GLY A 233 8.68 8.55 11.21
C GLY A 233 8.58 9.97 10.65
N PHE A 234 7.39 10.49 10.37
CA PHE A 234 7.22 11.90 10.01
C PHE A 234 7.48 12.80 11.23
N SER A 235 8.09 13.96 10.99
CA SER A 235 8.23 15.00 12.02
C SER A 235 6.97 15.87 12.12
N LYS A 236 6.79 16.54 13.27
CA LYS A 236 5.69 17.52 13.43
C LYS A 236 5.75 18.64 12.39
N GLN A 237 6.97 19.12 12.08
CA GLN A 237 7.16 20.17 11.09
C GLN A 237 6.72 19.71 9.70
N GLU A 238 7.13 18.51 9.26
CA GLU A 238 6.69 17.96 7.97
C GLU A 238 5.17 17.81 7.90
N LEU A 239 4.51 17.43 9.00
CA LEU A 239 3.05 17.32 9.01
C LEU A 239 2.35 18.66 8.82
N GLU A 240 2.83 19.73 9.47
CA GLU A 240 2.29 21.07 9.26
C GLU A 240 2.53 21.55 7.82
N GLU A 241 3.74 21.37 7.31
CA GLU A 241 4.08 21.70 5.92
C GLU A 241 3.21 20.94 4.89
N LEU A 242 2.90 19.66 5.15
CA LEU A 242 2.00 18.87 4.31
C LEU A 242 0.56 19.36 4.37
N LYS A 243 0.06 19.73 5.56
CA LYS A 243 -1.29 20.28 5.71
C LYS A 243 -1.42 21.59 4.95
N ASP A 244 -0.44 22.47 5.05
CA ASP A 244 -0.43 23.74 4.32
C ASP A 244 -0.39 23.51 2.80
N PHE A 245 0.44 22.57 2.34
CA PHE A 245 0.58 22.29 0.91
C PHE A 245 -0.64 21.63 0.26
N TYR A 246 -1.39 20.79 1.00
CA TYR A 246 -2.58 20.11 0.50
C TYR A 246 -3.91 20.76 0.91
N SER A 247 -3.85 21.94 1.55
CA SER A 247 -5.03 22.75 1.89
C SER A 247 -5.71 23.36 0.66
#